data_AF-A0A1G8I0A5-F1
#
_entry.id   AF-A0A1G8I0A5-F1
#
_cell.length_a   1.000
_cell.length_b   1.000
_cell.length_c   1.000
_cell.angle_alpha   90.00
_cell.angle_beta   90.00
_cell.angle_gamma   90.00
#
_symmetry.space_group_name_H-M   'P 1'
#
loop_
_entity.id
_entity.type
_entity.pdbx_description
1 polymer ?
#
loop_
_entity_poly.entity_id
_entity_poly.type
_entity_poly.pdbx_seq_one_letter_code
_entity_poly.pdbx_strand_id
1 'polypeptide(L)'
;MMELVEMPTWPVFRRGQVSKPAGSLDAYVGQTSELPEFRHAPSKTAVVKRLRNRLVPDDKDLWKAEPEAKVRAMTHFDRGYLATEDVARYTYTLVSAYVDCMRDKCLNNPRYRRYFYSFQEAVQGRGPIPSRENLDTLTGVNFVITGCSQSGRTAYIQRLRNIFGAPFRVVSPALPDIKLVWYFPIVVLQWPSCGTLKGLLEQIRDKFVSEIKDPASLTAVFRKMRGKSAESAIIAASVLLNVGLFVIDGANAQSLKGHVRDILKYLCRLQGHTNIPLLLSCTDVFMAGAKQLDSDVDAVLRGRIFAFPAMAVPPDNIEAILCGRSLHEVTADDLDKLDFWYQFNLWFWKAGLLSPQLEMPHHLPRWTFDVCHGRVGWLAAGFRALHEHLAWEPELLRNAGPKQALVAGIFETQLRTCEPARIAIKAYGVDPSSISRSAVKQYLDHLPFGAGSILAARSTGPLLGAGHV
;
A
#
# COMPACT_ATOMS: atom_id res chain seq x y z
N MET A 1 -21.70 -21.16 27.67
CA MET A 1 -22.27 -19.90 27.15
C MET A 1 -21.15 -18.87 27.17
N MET A 2 -20.48 -18.65 26.04
CA MET A 2 -19.45 -17.61 25.92
C MET A 2 -20.12 -16.35 25.39
N GLU A 3 -20.05 -15.28 26.17
CA GLU A 3 -20.49 -13.95 25.77
C GLU A 3 -19.78 -13.51 24.50
N LEU A 4 -20.56 -13.15 23.48
CA LEU A 4 -20.09 -12.46 22.28
C LEU A 4 -19.55 -11.09 22.71
N VAL A 5 -18.25 -11.00 22.93
CA VAL A 5 -17.56 -9.73 23.12
C VAL A 5 -17.64 -8.95 21.82
N GLU A 6 -18.59 -8.01 21.77
CA GLU A 6 -18.69 -7.00 20.71
C GLU A 6 -17.36 -6.26 20.61
N MET A 7 -16.66 -6.45 19.49
CA MET A 7 -15.41 -5.76 19.23
C MET A 7 -15.67 -4.29 18.89
N PRO A 8 -14.92 -3.33 19.47
CA PRO A 8 -15.07 -1.92 19.14
C PRO A 8 -14.68 -1.69 17.67
N THR A 9 -15.66 -1.24 16.88
CA THR A 9 -15.52 -0.74 15.51
C THR A 9 -14.83 0.63 15.55
N TRP A 10 -13.86 0.89 14.66
CA TRP A 10 -13.03 2.11 14.71
C TRP A 10 -12.95 2.79 13.34
N PRO A 11 -13.14 4.12 13.26
CA PRO A 11 -13.93 4.94 14.19
C PRO A 11 -15.42 4.59 14.05
N VAL A 12 -16.23 4.93 15.04
CA VAL A 12 -17.67 4.64 15.08
C VAL A 12 -18.36 5.17 13.82
N PHE A 13 -18.60 4.28 12.86
CA PHE A 13 -19.88 4.25 12.19
C PHE A 13 -20.77 3.44 13.13
N ARG A 14 -21.69 4.06 13.87
CA ARG A 14 -22.84 3.25 14.27
C ARG A 14 -23.48 2.82 12.97
N ARG A 15 -23.31 1.56 12.60
CA ARG A 15 -24.19 0.94 11.62
C ARG A 15 -25.54 0.87 12.31
N GLY A 16 -26.31 1.97 12.26
CA GLY A 16 -27.75 1.85 12.32
C GLY A 16 -28.10 0.97 11.14
N GLN A 17 -28.36 -0.32 11.39
CA GLN A 17 -29.00 -1.19 10.41
C GLN A 17 -30.39 -0.60 10.16
N VAL A 18 -30.49 0.30 9.20
CA VAL A 18 -31.76 0.58 8.55
C VAL A 18 -31.86 -0.46 7.46
N SER A 19 -32.75 -1.44 7.62
CA SER A 19 -33.14 -2.32 6.52
C SER A 19 -33.68 -1.42 5.40
N LYS A 20 -32.97 -1.36 4.28
CA LYS A 20 -33.34 -0.52 3.14
C LYS A 20 -33.59 -1.40 1.91
N PRO A 21 -34.60 -1.05 1.10
CA PRO A 21 -35.01 -1.86 -0.04
C PRO A 21 -33.86 -2.00 -1.05
N ALA A 22 -33.66 -3.23 -1.51
CA ALA A 22 -32.71 -3.55 -2.57
C ALA A 22 -33.04 -2.75 -3.84
N GLY A 23 -32.04 -2.11 -4.45
CA GLY A 23 -32.19 -1.37 -5.71
C GLY A 23 -32.20 0.16 -5.61
N SER A 24 -32.14 0.75 -4.41
CA SER A 24 -31.94 2.20 -4.24
C SER A 24 -30.46 2.59 -4.22
N LEU A 25 -30.10 3.80 -4.67
CA LEU A 25 -28.72 4.33 -4.65
C LEU A 25 -28.12 4.31 -3.23
N ASP A 26 -28.98 4.43 -2.21
CA ASP A 26 -28.71 4.28 -0.78
C ASP A 26 -28.21 2.89 -0.37
N ALA A 27 -28.56 1.83 -1.11
CA ALA A 27 -28.08 0.47 -0.87
C ALA A 27 -26.66 0.24 -1.42
N TYR A 28 -26.23 1.08 -2.38
CA TYR A 28 -24.94 0.97 -3.07
C TYR A 28 -23.87 1.93 -2.53
N VAL A 29 -24.28 2.99 -1.83
CA VAL A 29 -23.43 4.01 -1.23
C VAL A 29 -23.54 3.92 0.29
N GLY A 30 -22.42 3.74 1.00
CA GLY A 30 -22.43 3.79 2.46
C GLY A 30 -23.00 5.13 2.94
N GLN A 31 -24.12 5.11 3.67
CA GLN A 31 -24.76 6.30 4.20
C GLN A 31 -24.98 6.18 5.71
N THR A 32 -24.75 7.28 6.42
CA THR A 32 -25.04 7.41 7.84
C THR A 32 -25.70 8.76 8.14
N SER A 33 -26.46 8.84 9.23
CA SER A 33 -27.01 10.10 9.78
C SER A 33 -26.13 10.72 10.86
N GLU A 34 -25.17 9.95 11.38
CA GLU A 34 -24.24 10.37 12.43
C GLU A 34 -22.94 10.89 11.81
N LEU A 35 -22.44 12.01 12.34
CA LEU A 35 -21.10 12.50 11.98
C LEU A 35 -20.04 11.57 12.57
N PRO A 36 -18.96 11.25 11.81
CA PRO A 36 -17.90 10.40 12.30
C PRO A 36 -17.14 11.07 13.47
N GLU A 37 -16.89 10.31 14.53
CA GLU A 37 -16.09 10.77 15.66
C GLU A 37 -14.62 10.32 15.54
N PHE A 38 -13.71 11.27 15.36
CA PHE A 38 -12.27 11.03 15.24
C PHE A 38 -11.54 11.34 16.55
N ARG A 39 -11.89 10.66 17.66
CA ARG A 39 -11.36 11.05 18.99
C ARG A 39 -9.89 10.64 19.22
N HIS A 40 -9.52 9.42 18.85
CA HIS A 40 -8.19 8.87 19.08
C HIS A 40 -7.72 8.02 17.89
N ALA A 41 -6.43 7.69 17.84
CA ALA A 41 -5.86 6.67 16.95
C ALA A 41 -6.00 5.26 17.57
N PRO A 42 -6.27 4.22 16.76
CA PRO A 42 -6.49 2.85 17.25
C PRO A 42 -5.26 2.32 17.94
N SER A 43 -5.45 1.47 18.95
CA SER A 43 -4.32 0.83 19.64
C SER A 43 -3.44 0.06 18.65
N LYS A 44 -2.14 -0.02 18.94
CA LYS A 44 -1.17 -0.77 18.11
C LYS A 44 -1.67 -2.20 17.81
N THR A 45 -2.25 -2.88 18.80
CA THR A 45 -2.81 -4.22 18.67
C THR A 45 -3.96 -4.28 17.65
N ALA A 46 -4.86 -3.28 17.64
CA ALA A 46 -5.94 -3.21 16.67
C ALA A 46 -5.42 -2.95 15.24
N VAL A 47 -4.39 -2.12 15.10
CA VAL A 47 -3.70 -1.89 13.81
C VAL A 47 -3.09 -3.18 13.29
N VAL A 48 -2.31 -3.90 14.12
CA VAL A 48 -1.71 -5.19 13.76
C VAL A 48 -2.78 -6.19 13.30
N LYS A 49 -3.86 -6.33 14.08
CA LYS A 49 -4.94 -7.28 13.77
C LYS A 49 -5.61 -7.01 12.42
N ARG A 50 -5.77 -5.74 12.03
CA ARG A 50 -6.41 -5.36 10.75
C ARG A 50 -5.45 -5.32 9.55
N LEU A 51 -4.17 -5.06 9.79
CA LEU A 51 -3.14 -5.20 8.76
C LEU A 51 -2.98 -6.67 8.36
N ARG A 52 -3.00 -7.57 9.34
CA ARG A 52 -2.97 -9.02 9.09
C ARG A 52 -4.19 -9.42 8.29
N ASN A 53 -3.96 -10.11 7.18
CA ASN A 53 -5.02 -10.74 6.40
C ASN A 53 -4.59 -12.18 6.11
N ARG A 54 -5.39 -13.15 6.56
CA ARG A 54 -5.11 -14.55 6.28
C ARG A 54 -5.36 -14.82 4.79
N LEU A 55 -4.51 -15.66 4.20
CA LEU A 55 -4.48 -15.98 2.78
C LEU A 55 -5.71 -16.82 2.37
N VAL A 56 -6.01 -17.84 3.17
CA VAL A 56 -7.16 -18.75 3.06
C VAL A 56 -7.97 -18.73 4.37
N PRO A 57 -9.30 -18.84 4.34
CA PRO A 57 -10.11 -19.01 5.56
C PRO A 57 -9.61 -20.14 6.46
N ASP A 58 -9.67 -19.94 7.78
CA ASP A 58 -9.32 -20.98 8.74
C ASP A 58 -10.48 -21.96 8.91
N ASP A 59 -10.63 -22.85 7.94
CA ASP A 59 -11.72 -23.80 7.87
C ASP A 59 -11.18 -25.22 7.82
N LYS A 60 -11.55 -26.02 8.83
CA LYS A 60 -11.14 -27.42 8.94
C LYS A 60 -11.74 -28.27 7.81
N ASP A 61 -12.90 -27.87 7.29
CA ASP A 61 -13.58 -28.58 6.23
C ASP A 61 -12.85 -28.38 4.90
N LEU A 62 -12.19 -27.22 4.69
CA LEU A 62 -11.34 -27.00 3.52
C LEU A 62 -10.16 -27.97 3.46
N TRP A 63 -9.62 -28.45 4.59
CA TRP A 63 -8.49 -29.39 4.58
C TRP A 63 -8.89 -30.76 4.03
N LYS A 64 -10.14 -31.16 4.25
CA LYS A 64 -10.72 -32.42 3.78
C LYS A 64 -11.46 -32.28 2.45
N ALA A 65 -11.69 -31.06 1.99
CA ALA A 65 -12.40 -30.80 0.76
C ALA A 65 -11.62 -31.26 -0.48
N GLU A 66 -12.37 -31.47 -1.56
CA GLU A 66 -11.85 -31.76 -2.90
C GLU A 66 -10.94 -30.62 -3.41
N PRO A 67 -9.96 -30.93 -4.30
CA PRO A 67 -9.00 -29.97 -4.81
C PRO A 67 -9.64 -28.68 -5.37
N GLU A 68 -10.77 -28.77 -6.06
CA GLU A 68 -11.46 -27.61 -6.64
C GLU A 68 -12.01 -26.65 -5.58
N ALA A 69 -12.50 -27.18 -4.46
CA ALA A 69 -12.97 -26.36 -3.34
C ALA A 69 -11.79 -25.65 -2.65
N LYS A 70 -10.67 -26.37 -2.48
CA LYS A 70 -9.41 -25.83 -1.96
C LYS A 70 -8.87 -24.70 -2.85
N VAL A 71 -8.73 -24.94 -4.15
CA VAL A 71 -8.23 -23.93 -5.11
C VAL A 71 -9.16 -22.71 -5.16
N ARG A 72 -10.49 -22.90 -5.08
CA ARG A 72 -11.42 -21.76 -4.96
C ARG A 72 -11.17 -20.90 -3.72
N ALA A 73 -10.81 -21.52 -2.59
CA ALA A 73 -10.47 -20.80 -1.37
C ALA A 73 -9.16 -19.98 -1.48
N MET A 74 -8.29 -20.31 -2.44
CA MET A 74 -7.06 -19.55 -2.72
C MET A 74 -7.26 -18.28 -3.56
N THR A 75 -8.48 -17.97 -3.99
CA THR A 75 -8.79 -16.73 -4.72
C THR A 75 -8.41 -15.45 -3.96
N HIS A 76 -8.11 -15.55 -2.65
CA HIS A 76 -7.66 -14.45 -1.80
C HIS A 76 -6.19 -14.53 -1.38
N PHE A 77 -5.43 -15.51 -1.87
CA PHE A 77 -4.03 -15.71 -1.51
C PHE A 77 -3.17 -14.50 -1.85
N ASP A 78 -3.41 -13.82 -2.97
CA ASP A 78 -2.61 -12.63 -3.32
C ASP A 78 -2.90 -11.43 -2.39
N ARG A 79 -3.93 -11.50 -1.55
CA ARG A 79 -4.33 -10.44 -0.61
C ARG A 79 -3.77 -10.62 0.80
N GLY A 80 -3.04 -11.72 1.05
CA GLY A 80 -2.47 -11.95 2.36
C GLY A 80 -1.35 -10.97 2.68
N TYR A 81 -1.21 -10.66 3.96
CA TYR A 81 -0.17 -9.75 4.43
C TYR A 81 0.22 -10.06 5.87
N LEU A 82 1.51 -10.26 6.11
CA LEU A 82 2.09 -10.38 7.44
C LEU A 82 2.65 -9.03 7.87
N ALA A 83 2.01 -8.42 8.86
CA ALA A 83 2.46 -7.15 9.44
C ALA A 83 3.56 -7.40 10.48
N THR A 84 4.77 -6.91 10.21
CA THR A 84 5.86 -6.83 11.19
C THR A 84 5.58 -5.74 12.22
N GLU A 85 6.32 -5.75 13.33
CA GLU A 85 6.16 -4.73 14.37
C GLU A 85 6.46 -3.32 13.85
N ASP A 86 7.52 -3.16 13.04
CA ASP A 86 7.91 -1.85 12.51
C ASP A 86 6.89 -1.30 11.53
N VAL A 87 6.32 -2.15 10.66
CA VAL A 87 5.19 -1.78 9.81
C VAL A 87 4.04 -1.28 10.68
N ALA A 88 3.68 -2.01 11.74
CA ALA A 88 2.58 -1.62 12.60
C ALA A 88 2.83 -0.28 13.32
N ARG A 89 4.06 -0.03 13.77
CA ARG A 89 4.47 1.26 14.38
C ARG A 89 4.39 2.41 13.38
N TYR A 90 4.83 2.18 12.14
CA TYR A 90 4.72 3.13 11.06
C TYR A 90 3.25 3.43 10.70
N THR A 91 2.42 2.40 10.57
CA THR A 91 0.98 2.55 10.31
C THR A 91 0.28 3.29 11.44
N TYR A 92 0.58 2.98 12.70
CA TYR A 92 0.01 3.69 13.85
C TYR A 92 0.27 5.20 13.78
N THR A 93 1.51 5.57 13.41
CA THR A 93 1.88 6.98 13.20
C THR A 93 1.08 7.62 12.07
N LEU A 94 0.93 6.92 10.94
CA LEU A 94 0.15 7.40 9.80
C LEU A 94 -1.33 7.57 10.14
N VAL A 95 -1.93 6.62 10.86
CA VAL A 95 -3.32 6.72 11.30
C VAL A 95 -3.50 7.84 12.31
N SER A 96 -2.51 8.10 13.18
CA SER A 96 -2.55 9.23 14.10
C SER A 96 -2.59 10.57 13.35
N ALA A 97 -1.73 10.73 12.35
CA ALA A 97 -1.75 11.93 11.49
C ALA A 97 -3.08 12.09 10.72
N TYR A 98 -3.69 10.98 10.28
CA TYR A 98 -5.03 11.00 9.69
C TYR A 98 -6.08 11.48 10.70
N VAL A 99 -6.08 10.96 11.93
CA VAL A 99 -7.04 11.33 12.97
C VAL A 99 -6.92 12.81 13.29
N ASP A 100 -5.70 13.32 13.47
CA ASP A 100 -5.44 14.74 13.73
C ASP A 100 -5.96 15.62 12.58
N CYS A 101 -5.65 15.25 11.32
CA CYS A 101 -6.20 15.93 10.14
C CYS A 101 -7.74 15.95 10.13
N MET A 102 -8.38 14.82 10.43
CA MET A 102 -9.85 14.73 10.41
C MET A 102 -10.52 15.48 11.57
N ARG A 103 -9.84 15.61 12.72
CA ARG A 103 -10.30 16.44 13.84
C ARG A 103 -10.27 17.92 13.49
N ASP A 104 -9.20 18.38 12.83
CA ASP A 104 -9.10 19.76 12.35
C ASP A 104 -10.19 20.07 11.33
N LYS A 105 -10.54 19.07 10.51
CA LYS A 105 -11.62 19.12 9.50
C LYS A 105 -13.01 18.81 10.05
N CYS A 106 -13.21 18.94 11.36
CA CYS A 106 -14.53 18.74 11.94
C CYS A 106 -15.48 19.88 11.51
N LEU A 107 -16.62 19.54 10.90
CA LEU A 107 -17.60 20.54 10.46
C LEU A 107 -18.27 21.30 11.61
N ASN A 108 -18.15 20.81 12.85
CA ASN A 108 -18.57 21.53 14.04
C ASN A 108 -17.57 22.64 14.43
N ASN A 109 -16.35 22.63 13.90
CA ASN A 109 -15.39 23.71 14.08
C ASN A 109 -15.79 24.91 13.19
N PRO A 110 -16.15 26.07 13.76
CA PRO A 110 -16.60 27.22 12.97
C PRO A 110 -15.54 27.74 11.99
N ARG A 111 -14.24 27.64 12.33
CA ARG A 111 -13.14 28.07 11.45
C ARG A 111 -13.04 27.18 10.23
N TYR A 112 -13.05 25.86 10.43
CA TYR A 112 -13.05 24.91 9.31
C TYR A 112 -14.32 25.00 8.48
N ARG A 113 -15.50 25.19 9.11
CA ARG A 113 -16.75 25.34 8.38
C ARG A 113 -16.76 26.56 7.45
N ARG A 114 -16.22 27.70 7.90
CA ARG A 114 -16.01 28.88 7.03
C ARG A 114 -15.06 28.57 5.87
N TYR A 115 -13.94 27.90 6.17
CA TYR A 115 -12.99 27.45 5.16
C TYR A 115 -13.65 26.52 4.13
N PHE A 116 -14.40 25.52 4.58
CA PHE A 116 -15.17 24.59 3.74
C PHE A 116 -16.11 25.30 2.78
N TYR A 117 -16.89 26.30 3.25
CA TYR A 117 -17.79 27.06 2.37
C TYR A 117 -17.05 27.91 1.33
N SER A 118 -15.88 28.46 1.67
CA SER A 118 -15.10 29.25 0.73
C SER A 118 -14.58 28.45 -0.48
N PHE A 119 -14.53 27.12 -0.41
CA PHE A 119 -14.20 26.27 -1.56
C PHE A 119 -15.35 26.00 -2.52
N GLN A 120 -16.60 26.32 -2.17
CA GLN A 120 -17.74 26.10 -3.06
C GLN A 120 -17.63 26.95 -4.33
N GLU A 121 -17.09 28.17 -4.23
CA GLU A 121 -16.82 29.01 -5.39
C GLU A 121 -15.61 28.50 -6.18
N ALA A 122 -14.50 28.19 -5.48
CA ALA A 122 -13.27 27.71 -6.09
C ALA A 122 -13.47 26.40 -6.89
N VAL A 123 -14.30 25.47 -6.40
CA VAL A 123 -14.60 24.22 -7.12
C VAL A 123 -15.41 24.45 -8.41
N GLN A 124 -16.20 25.54 -8.46
CA GLN A 124 -16.90 25.97 -9.67
C GLN A 124 -15.98 26.74 -10.64
N GLY A 125 -14.71 26.94 -10.26
CA GLY A 125 -13.74 27.76 -10.99
C GLY A 125 -14.01 29.25 -10.85
N ARG A 126 -14.70 29.67 -9.77
CA ARG A 126 -15.00 31.06 -9.45
C ARG A 126 -14.14 31.46 -8.25
N GLY A 127 -13.24 32.41 -8.42
CA GLY A 127 -12.37 32.90 -7.35
C GLY A 127 -11.12 32.03 -7.06
N PRO A 128 -10.15 32.59 -6.31
CA PRO A 128 -8.92 31.89 -5.94
C PRO A 128 -9.16 30.86 -4.83
N ILE A 129 -8.19 29.95 -4.63
CA ILE A 129 -8.18 29.07 -3.47
C ILE A 129 -8.05 29.94 -2.20
N PRO A 130 -8.92 29.78 -1.20
CA PRO A 130 -8.84 30.54 0.05
C PRO A 130 -7.53 30.30 0.80
N SER A 131 -6.99 31.36 1.43
CA SER A 131 -5.80 31.25 2.28
C SER A 131 -6.10 30.41 3.53
N ARG A 132 -5.08 29.68 4.00
CA ARG A 132 -5.14 28.77 5.15
C ARG A 132 -4.91 29.46 6.50
N GLU A 133 -4.63 30.76 6.54
CA GLU A 133 -4.23 31.53 7.75
C GLU A 133 -5.06 31.31 9.03
N ASN A 134 -6.25 30.71 8.93
CA ASN A 134 -7.17 30.46 10.05
C ASN A 134 -7.20 29.01 10.59
N LEU A 135 -6.37 28.08 10.08
CA LEU A 135 -6.29 26.71 10.59
C LEU A 135 -4.87 26.43 11.11
N ASP A 136 -4.77 25.94 12.36
CA ASP A 136 -3.49 25.61 12.99
C ASP A 136 -2.67 24.68 12.08
N THR A 137 -1.38 25.00 11.93
CA THR A 137 -0.47 24.32 11.03
C THR A 137 -0.09 22.96 11.61
N LEU A 138 -0.78 21.89 11.22
CA LEU A 138 -0.07 20.62 11.03
C LEU A 138 0.91 20.87 9.86
N THR A 139 2.19 21.07 10.20
CA THR A 139 3.28 21.01 9.22
C THR A 139 3.17 19.68 8.47
N GLY A 140 3.18 19.75 7.14
CA GLY A 140 2.83 18.63 6.25
C GLY A 140 3.41 17.29 6.67
N VAL A 141 2.53 16.36 7.06
CA VAL A 141 2.96 14.99 7.38
C VAL A 141 3.05 14.20 6.09
N ASN A 142 4.23 14.25 5.48
CA ASN A 142 4.59 13.39 4.36
C ASN A 142 5.08 12.05 4.88
N PHE A 143 4.63 10.99 4.25
CA PHE A 143 5.00 9.62 4.50
C PHE A 143 5.58 9.06 3.21
N VAL A 144 6.65 8.29 3.31
CA VAL A 144 7.22 7.61 2.15
C VAL A 144 7.52 6.17 2.49
N ILE A 145 7.04 5.25 1.66
CA ILE A 145 7.50 3.87 1.69
C ILE A 145 8.39 3.60 0.49
N THR A 146 9.56 3.02 0.74
CA THR A 146 10.56 2.74 -0.29
C THR A 146 11.01 1.29 -0.26
N GLY A 147 11.76 0.84 -1.27
CA GLY A 147 12.17 -0.55 -1.42
C GLY A 147 12.17 -1.02 -2.88
N CYS A 148 12.87 -2.10 -3.16
CA CYS A 148 12.87 -2.73 -4.48
C CYS A 148 11.47 -3.18 -4.93
N SER A 149 11.30 -3.45 -6.23
CA SER A 149 10.12 -4.11 -6.78
C SER A 149 9.84 -5.43 -6.07
N GLN A 150 8.57 -5.74 -5.84
CA GLN A 150 8.11 -6.98 -5.18
C GLN A 150 8.48 -7.13 -3.70
N SER A 151 8.76 -6.03 -2.98
CA SER A 151 9.01 -6.04 -1.54
C SER A 151 7.76 -6.01 -0.65
N GLY A 152 6.55 -5.96 -1.23
CA GLY A 152 5.29 -5.96 -0.48
C GLY A 152 4.66 -4.59 -0.22
N ARG A 153 5.21 -3.49 -0.78
CA ARG A 153 4.68 -2.12 -0.66
C ARG A 153 3.22 -1.99 -1.11
N THR A 154 2.89 -2.49 -2.31
CA THR A 154 1.51 -2.42 -2.82
C THR A 154 0.55 -3.27 -1.99
N ALA A 155 0.98 -4.44 -1.51
CA ALA A 155 0.17 -5.26 -0.61
C ALA A 155 -0.13 -4.51 0.70
N TYR A 156 0.86 -3.83 1.28
CA TYR A 156 0.67 -2.95 2.43
C TYR A 156 -0.35 -1.84 2.16
N ILE A 157 -0.26 -1.15 1.01
CA ILE A 157 -1.22 -0.09 0.63
C ILE A 157 -2.65 -0.63 0.48
N GLN A 158 -2.80 -1.81 -0.11
CA GLN A 158 -4.10 -2.48 -0.19
C GLN A 158 -4.65 -2.78 1.21
N ARG A 159 -3.80 -3.15 2.17
CA ARG A 159 -4.21 -3.32 3.56
C ARG A 159 -4.59 -2.01 4.24
N LEU A 160 -3.85 -0.93 3.99
CA LEU A 160 -4.23 0.40 4.46
C LEU A 160 -5.62 0.78 3.96
N ARG A 161 -5.92 0.57 2.68
CA ARG A 161 -7.25 0.85 2.13
C ARG A 161 -8.37 0.13 2.90
N ASN A 162 -8.13 -1.11 3.29
CA ASN A 162 -9.10 -1.89 4.05
C ASN A 162 -9.24 -1.42 5.52
N ILE A 163 -8.18 -0.85 6.11
CA ILE A 163 -8.22 -0.27 7.45
C ILE A 163 -9.10 0.99 7.47
N PHE A 164 -8.93 1.86 6.47
CA PHE A 164 -9.67 3.12 6.37
C PHE A 164 -11.09 2.95 5.84
N GLY A 165 -11.34 1.91 5.04
CA GLY A 165 -12.66 1.60 4.49
C GLY A 165 -12.97 2.35 3.20
N ALA A 166 -14.19 2.13 2.69
CA ALA A 166 -14.70 2.76 1.48
C ALA A 166 -15.25 4.17 1.76
N PRO A 167 -15.34 5.03 0.73
CA PRO A 167 -16.03 6.31 0.83
C PRO A 167 -17.49 6.16 1.24
N PHE A 168 -18.00 7.15 1.96
CA PHE A 168 -19.37 7.16 2.46
C PHE A 168 -19.90 8.60 2.54
N ARG A 169 -21.21 8.73 2.66
CA ARG A 169 -21.89 10.01 2.81
C ARG A 169 -22.60 10.14 4.16
N VAL A 170 -22.63 11.35 4.68
CA VAL A 170 -23.36 11.72 5.89
C VAL A 170 -24.51 12.64 5.51
N VAL A 171 -25.72 12.28 5.94
CA VAL A 171 -26.93 13.10 5.84
C VAL A 171 -27.40 13.36 7.26
N SER A 172 -26.85 14.39 7.90
CA SER A 172 -27.05 14.62 9.34
C SER A 172 -27.99 15.79 9.59
N PRO A 173 -29.04 15.64 10.42
CA PRO A 173 -29.85 16.75 10.88
C PRO A 173 -29.07 17.73 11.78
N ALA A 174 -27.90 17.34 12.30
CA ALA A 174 -27.04 18.19 13.12
C ALA A 174 -26.35 19.31 12.31
N LEU A 175 -26.37 19.24 10.97
CA LEU A 175 -25.84 20.27 10.08
C LEU A 175 -26.99 20.90 9.28
N PRO A 176 -27.75 21.85 9.85
CA PRO A 176 -29.01 22.34 9.26
C PRO A 176 -28.84 22.98 7.87
N ASP A 177 -27.65 23.48 7.56
CA ASP A 177 -27.26 24.10 6.29
C ASP A 177 -26.46 23.17 5.36
N ILE A 178 -26.16 21.93 5.78
CA ILE A 178 -25.46 20.94 4.96
C ILE A 178 -26.33 19.71 4.78
N LYS A 179 -26.99 19.63 3.63
CA LYS A 179 -27.86 18.50 3.27
C LYS A 179 -27.10 17.16 3.19
N LEU A 180 -25.85 17.20 2.74
CA LEU A 180 -25.04 16.01 2.48
C LEU A 180 -23.55 16.34 2.48
N VAL A 181 -22.76 15.46 3.09
CA VAL A 181 -21.30 15.52 3.09
C VAL A 181 -20.72 14.18 2.66
N TRP A 182 -19.73 14.20 1.76
CA TRP A 182 -18.94 13.03 1.46
C TRP A 182 -17.69 12.96 2.33
N TYR A 183 -17.29 11.74 2.66
CA TYR A 183 -16.04 11.42 3.32
C TYR A 183 -15.29 10.38 2.50
N PHE A 184 -14.04 10.70 2.19
CA PHE A 184 -13.10 9.82 1.49
C PHE A 184 -11.94 9.51 2.44
N PRO A 185 -12.05 8.46 3.27
CA PRO A 185 -11.01 8.14 4.26
C PRO A 185 -9.61 8.01 3.65
N ILE A 186 -9.52 7.39 2.47
CA ILE A 186 -8.28 7.21 1.74
C ILE A 186 -8.53 7.26 0.23
N VAL A 187 -7.65 7.94 -0.50
CA VAL A 187 -7.63 7.98 -1.96
C VAL A 187 -6.32 7.39 -2.44
N VAL A 188 -6.37 6.19 -3.01
CA VAL A 188 -5.21 5.49 -3.57
C VAL A 188 -5.19 5.67 -5.07
N LEU A 189 -4.06 6.17 -5.58
CA LEU A 189 -3.79 6.46 -6.99
C LEU A 189 -2.49 5.77 -7.40
N GLN A 190 -2.35 5.49 -8.69
CA GLN A 190 -1.08 5.03 -9.24
C GLN A 190 -0.28 6.22 -9.77
N TRP A 191 1.04 6.10 -9.75
CA TRP A 191 1.91 7.05 -10.44
C TRP A 191 1.49 7.12 -11.91
N PRO A 192 1.29 8.32 -12.48
CA PRO A 192 0.77 8.43 -13.84
C PRO A 192 1.71 7.77 -14.83
N SER A 193 1.19 6.83 -15.61
CA SER A 193 1.93 6.08 -16.63
C SER A 193 2.51 7.00 -17.72
N CYS A 194 1.82 8.10 -18.03
CA CYS A 194 2.32 9.14 -18.94
C CYS A 194 3.37 10.07 -18.29
N GLY A 195 3.63 9.94 -16.99
CA GLY A 195 4.63 10.72 -16.27
C GLY A 195 4.33 12.22 -16.15
N THR A 196 3.08 12.66 -16.36
CA THR A 196 2.73 14.09 -16.34
C THR A 196 1.76 14.44 -15.22
N LEU A 197 1.80 15.70 -14.77
CA LEU A 197 0.83 16.24 -13.81
C LEU A 197 -0.61 16.11 -14.35
N LYS A 198 -0.84 16.42 -15.63
CA LYS A 198 -2.15 16.25 -16.27
C LYS A 198 -2.70 14.82 -16.09
N GLY A 199 -1.85 13.81 -16.25
CA GLY A 199 -2.23 12.41 -16.04
C GLY A 199 -2.59 12.10 -14.59
N LEU A 200 -1.91 12.70 -13.62
CA LEU A 200 -2.27 12.56 -12.21
C LEU A 200 -3.64 13.22 -11.91
N LEU A 201 -3.86 14.45 -12.41
CA LEU A 201 -5.11 15.18 -12.18
C LEU A 201 -6.32 14.43 -12.77
N GLU A 202 -6.18 13.86 -13.97
CA GLU A 202 -7.24 13.04 -14.57
C GLU A 202 -7.51 11.78 -13.75
N GLN A 203 -6.47 11.10 -13.25
CA GLN A 203 -6.65 9.94 -12.35
C GLN A 203 -7.39 10.31 -11.05
N ILE A 204 -7.10 11.47 -10.45
CA ILE A 204 -7.80 11.93 -9.23
C ILE A 204 -9.30 12.12 -9.53
N ARG A 205 -9.59 12.80 -10.63
CA ARG A 205 -10.96 13.04 -11.09
C ARG A 205 -11.70 11.72 -11.33
N ASP A 206 -11.10 10.81 -12.10
CA ASP A 206 -11.71 9.51 -12.42
C ASP A 206 -11.93 8.69 -11.16
N LYS A 207 -11.00 8.79 -10.18
CA LYS A 207 -11.15 8.15 -8.88
C LYS A 207 -12.35 8.68 -8.12
N PHE A 208 -12.52 10.00 -8.02
CA PHE A 208 -13.70 10.60 -7.38
C PHE A 208 -15.01 10.22 -8.09
N VAL A 209 -15.04 10.29 -9.42
CA VAL A 209 -16.22 9.92 -10.21
C VAL A 209 -16.61 8.45 -9.96
N SER A 210 -15.62 7.54 -10.00
CA SER A 210 -15.85 6.10 -9.82
C SER A 210 -16.38 5.71 -8.44
N GLU A 211 -15.99 6.45 -7.39
CA GLU A 211 -16.36 6.13 -6.01
C GLU A 211 -17.72 6.75 -5.62
N ILE A 212 -18.09 7.91 -6.18
CA ILE A 212 -19.39 8.54 -5.89
C ILE A 212 -20.54 7.83 -6.58
N LYS A 213 -20.33 7.28 -7.79
CA LYS A 213 -21.32 6.49 -8.55
C LYS A 213 -22.65 7.21 -8.85
N ASP A 214 -22.73 8.53 -8.67
CA ASP A 214 -23.85 9.39 -9.07
C ASP A 214 -23.34 10.54 -9.97
N PRO A 215 -23.46 10.41 -11.30
CA PRO A 215 -22.95 11.40 -12.23
C PRO A 215 -23.83 12.66 -12.32
N ALA A 216 -25.15 12.54 -12.19
CA ALA A 216 -26.06 13.56 -12.71
C ALA A 216 -25.99 14.89 -11.94
N SER A 217 -25.86 14.82 -10.61
CA SER A 217 -25.83 16.00 -9.73
C SER A 217 -24.44 16.67 -9.64
N LEU A 218 -23.35 15.93 -9.92
CA LEU A 218 -21.97 16.39 -9.72
C LEU A 218 -21.17 16.58 -11.03
N THR A 219 -21.78 16.31 -12.19
CA THR A 219 -21.14 16.42 -13.51
C THR A 219 -20.50 17.80 -13.74
N ALA A 220 -21.14 18.89 -13.29
CA ALA A 220 -20.61 20.23 -13.45
C ALA A 220 -19.29 20.46 -12.69
N VAL A 221 -19.19 19.91 -11.46
CA VAL A 221 -17.99 20.00 -10.60
C VAL A 221 -16.85 19.18 -11.22
N PHE A 222 -17.11 17.96 -11.66
CA PHE A 222 -16.09 17.10 -12.27
C PHE A 222 -15.62 17.59 -13.64
N ARG A 223 -16.45 18.33 -14.38
CA ARG A 223 -16.06 18.96 -15.65
C ARG A 223 -14.99 20.04 -15.45
N LYS A 224 -15.01 20.76 -14.32
CA LYS A 224 -14.05 21.83 -13.97
C LYS A 224 -12.69 21.33 -13.51
N MET A 225 -12.57 20.04 -13.19
CA MET A 225 -11.30 19.36 -12.93
C MET A 225 -10.48 19.08 -14.21
N ARG A 226 -10.87 19.66 -15.35
CA ARG A 226 -10.13 19.61 -16.61
C ARG A 226 -9.76 21.03 -17.06
N GLY A 227 -8.65 21.14 -17.79
CA GLY A 227 -8.19 22.40 -18.36
C GLY A 227 -7.33 23.24 -17.40
N LYS A 228 -7.29 24.56 -17.62
CA LYS A 228 -6.35 25.48 -16.95
C LYS A 228 -6.55 25.61 -15.43
N SER A 229 -7.74 25.28 -14.92
CA SER A 229 -8.08 25.37 -13.49
C SER A 229 -8.09 24.02 -12.77
N ALA A 230 -7.61 22.95 -13.41
CA ALA A 230 -7.76 21.58 -12.91
C ALA A 230 -7.11 21.38 -11.52
N GLU A 231 -5.94 21.96 -11.30
CA GLU A 231 -5.22 21.86 -10.03
C GLU A 231 -6.03 22.42 -8.86
N SER A 232 -6.51 23.66 -9.01
CA SER A 232 -7.31 24.33 -7.99
C SER A 232 -8.65 23.65 -7.75
N ALA A 233 -9.30 23.17 -8.82
CA ALA A 233 -10.57 22.45 -8.72
C ALA A 233 -10.41 21.13 -7.95
N ILE A 234 -9.29 20.41 -8.14
CA ILE A 234 -9.02 19.17 -7.41
C ILE A 234 -8.68 19.44 -5.94
N ILE A 235 -7.91 20.49 -5.65
CA ILE A 235 -7.65 20.92 -4.26
C ILE A 235 -8.99 21.23 -3.56
N ALA A 236 -9.84 22.01 -4.21
CA ALA A 236 -11.17 22.35 -3.69
C ALA A 236 -12.04 21.12 -3.46
N ALA A 237 -12.11 20.21 -4.44
CA ALA A 237 -12.87 18.98 -4.30
C ALA A 237 -12.33 18.07 -3.19
N SER A 238 -11.03 18.04 -2.97
CA SER A 238 -10.43 17.24 -1.89
C SER A 238 -10.87 17.73 -0.51
N VAL A 239 -11.09 19.03 -0.33
CA VAL A 239 -11.68 19.61 0.88
C VAL A 239 -13.17 19.28 0.97
N LEU A 240 -13.92 19.52 -0.10
CA LEU A 240 -15.38 19.33 -0.13
C LEU A 240 -15.80 17.85 0.06
N LEU A 241 -14.97 16.91 -0.40
CA LEU A 241 -15.16 15.47 -0.24
C LEU A 241 -14.56 14.92 1.07
N ASN A 242 -14.06 15.80 1.96
CA ASN A 242 -13.36 15.46 3.21
C ASN A 242 -12.38 14.29 3.02
N VAL A 243 -11.47 14.45 2.06
CA VAL A 243 -10.40 13.47 1.85
C VAL A 243 -9.48 13.48 3.07
N GLY A 244 -9.22 12.30 3.64
CA GLY A 244 -8.41 12.15 4.85
C GLY A 244 -6.98 11.69 4.62
N LEU A 245 -6.68 10.97 3.53
CA LEU A 245 -5.33 10.52 3.17
C LEU A 245 -5.22 10.36 1.65
N PHE A 246 -4.14 10.89 1.07
CA PHE A 246 -3.76 10.59 -0.32
C PHE A 246 -2.60 9.61 -0.37
N VAL A 247 -2.70 8.60 -1.24
CA VAL A 247 -1.65 7.64 -1.50
C VAL A 247 -1.32 7.62 -2.99
N ILE A 248 -0.05 7.82 -3.34
CA ILE A 248 0.47 7.64 -4.70
C ILE A 248 1.36 6.41 -4.70
N ASP A 249 0.94 5.34 -5.39
CA ASP A 249 1.67 4.07 -5.47
C ASP A 249 2.41 3.89 -6.80
N GLY A 250 3.49 3.12 -6.81
CA GLY A 250 4.11 2.62 -8.03
C GLY A 250 5.14 3.54 -8.71
N ALA A 251 5.66 4.57 -8.03
CA ALA A 251 6.75 5.36 -8.59
C ALA A 251 8.04 4.52 -8.72
N ASN A 252 8.68 4.52 -9.89
CA ASN A 252 9.79 3.63 -10.21
C ASN A 252 10.85 4.32 -11.10
N ALA A 253 11.92 3.64 -11.51
CA ALA A 253 12.98 4.25 -12.31
C ALA A 253 12.47 4.83 -13.64
N GLN A 254 11.45 4.21 -14.26
CA GLN A 254 10.83 4.74 -15.49
C GLN A 254 10.07 6.05 -15.23
N SER A 255 9.46 6.20 -14.05
CA SER A 255 8.79 7.43 -13.63
C SER A 255 9.71 8.67 -13.68
N LEU A 256 11.03 8.49 -13.50
CA LEU A 256 12.02 9.58 -13.54
C LEU A 256 12.14 10.25 -14.93
N LYS A 257 11.68 9.59 -15.99
CA LYS A 257 11.69 10.16 -17.36
C LYS A 257 10.59 11.21 -17.58
N GLY A 258 9.60 11.29 -16.67
CA GLY A 258 8.48 12.22 -16.76
C GLY A 258 8.72 13.56 -16.07
N HIS A 259 7.66 14.34 -15.93
CA HIS A 259 7.63 15.61 -15.21
C HIS A 259 7.45 15.40 -13.69
N VAL A 260 8.42 14.70 -13.08
CA VAL A 260 8.40 14.36 -11.65
C VAL A 260 8.29 15.61 -10.77
N ARG A 261 9.03 16.67 -11.12
CA ARG A 261 9.04 17.93 -10.38
C ARG A 261 7.64 18.54 -10.29
N ASP A 262 6.92 18.61 -11.41
CA ASP A 262 5.59 19.22 -11.46
C ASP A 262 4.57 18.43 -10.63
N ILE A 263 4.65 17.10 -10.69
CA ILE A 263 3.82 16.21 -9.88
C ILE A 263 4.07 16.44 -8.39
N LEU A 264 5.32 16.38 -7.95
CA LEU A 264 5.65 16.51 -6.53
C LEU A 264 5.38 17.93 -6.00
N LYS A 265 5.65 18.98 -6.78
CA LYS A 265 5.28 20.37 -6.43
C LYS A 265 3.77 20.56 -6.33
N TYR A 266 3.00 19.91 -7.19
CA TYR A 266 1.55 19.90 -7.05
C TYR A 266 1.11 19.23 -5.74
N LEU A 267 1.69 18.07 -5.40
CA LEU A 267 1.39 17.39 -4.13
C LEU A 267 1.73 18.26 -2.91
N CYS A 268 2.87 18.99 -2.92
CA CYS A 268 3.17 20.00 -1.90
C CYS A 268 2.04 21.02 -1.75
N ARG A 269 1.60 21.60 -2.87
CA ARG A 269 0.55 22.64 -2.88
C ARG A 269 -0.77 22.07 -2.38
N LEU A 270 -1.14 20.87 -2.82
CA LEU A 270 -2.34 20.19 -2.34
C LEU A 270 -2.28 19.99 -0.82
N GLN A 271 -1.18 19.48 -0.28
CA GLN A 271 -1.02 19.35 1.16
C GLN A 271 -1.04 20.71 1.87
N GLY A 272 -0.36 21.71 1.32
CA GLY A 272 -0.30 23.06 1.88
C GLY A 272 -1.68 23.67 2.09
N HIS A 273 -2.55 23.57 1.08
CA HIS A 273 -3.92 24.07 1.14
C HIS A 273 -4.88 23.17 1.93
N THR A 274 -4.74 21.85 1.84
CA THR A 274 -5.78 20.92 2.37
C THR A 274 -5.43 20.30 3.71
N ASN A 275 -4.17 20.37 4.12
CA ASN A 275 -3.62 19.66 5.27
C ASN A 275 -3.72 18.12 5.19
N ILE A 276 -4.03 17.56 4.02
CA ILE A 276 -4.19 16.11 3.87
C ILE A 276 -2.81 15.43 3.96
N PRO A 277 -2.61 14.44 4.85
CA PRO A 277 -1.41 13.62 4.85
C PRO A 277 -1.21 12.93 3.49
N LEU A 278 0.05 12.84 3.07
CA LEU A 278 0.43 12.22 1.80
C LEU A 278 1.29 10.99 2.07
N LEU A 279 1.00 9.88 1.41
CA LEU A 279 1.86 8.68 1.37
C LEU A 279 2.33 8.44 -0.06
N LEU A 280 3.63 8.51 -0.28
CA LEU A 280 4.27 8.11 -1.54
C LEU A 280 4.86 6.72 -1.41
N SER A 281 4.60 5.83 -2.37
CA SER A 281 5.29 4.55 -2.52
C SER A 281 6.14 4.57 -3.77
N CYS A 282 7.44 4.36 -3.58
CA CYS A 282 8.43 4.45 -4.65
C CYS A 282 9.53 3.40 -4.52
N THR A 283 10.20 3.08 -5.63
CA THR A 283 11.42 2.26 -5.58
C THR A 283 12.57 3.05 -4.98
N ASP A 284 13.57 2.35 -4.42
CA ASP A 284 14.76 3.02 -3.89
C ASP A 284 15.47 3.86 -4.97
N VAL A 285 15.47 3.37 -6.22
CA VAL A 285 16.05 4.08 -7.37
C VAL A 285 15.30 5.36 -7.68
N PHE A 286 13.95 5.32 -7.71
CA PHE A 286 13.15 6.54 -7.87
C PHE A 286 13.45 7.53 -6.75
N MET A 287 13.48 7.08 -5.50
CA MET A 287 13.77 7.92 -4.35
C MET A 287 15.13 8.63 -4.51
N ALA A 288 16.17 7.89 -4.91
CA ALA A 288 17.51 8.42 -5.13
C ALA A 288 17.55 9.47 -6.24
N GLY A 289 16.92 9.17 -7.39
CA GLY A 289 16.91 10.07 -8.54
C GLY A 289 16.06 11.32 -8.30
N ALA A 290 14.89 11.19 -7.67
CA ALA A 290 13.98 12.30 -7.43
C ALA A 290 14.57 13.33 -6.45
N LYS A 291 15.32 12.89 -5.43
CA LYS A 291 16.02 13.77 -4.49
C LYS A 291 17.05 14.70 -5.15
N GLN A 292 17.56 14.34 -6.33
CA GLN A 292 18.54 15.15 -7.05
C GLN A 292 17.90 16.26 -7.91
N LEU A 293 16.56 16.30 -8.03
CA LEU A 293 15.89 17.19 -8.98
C LEU A 293 15.77 18.65 -8.48
N ASP A 294 15.38 18.85 -7.23
CA ASP A 294 15.05 20.17 -6.66
C ASP A 294 14.95 20.10 -5.12
N SER A 295 15.27 21.18 -4.41
CA SER A 295 15.18 21.26 -2.93
C SER A 295 13.75 21.17 -2.41
N ASP A 296 12.78 21.71 -3.17
CA ASP A 296 11.35 21.60 -2.84
C ASP A 296 10.87 20.15 -2.93
N VAL A 297 11.39 19.40 -3.90
CA VAL A 297 11.08 17.99 -4.11
C VAL A 297 11.67 17.15 -2.97
N ASP A 298 12.92 17.43 -2.59
CA ASP A 298 13.56 16.75 -1.47
C ASP A 298 12.82 17.01 -0.15
N ALA A 299 12.22 18.19 0.05
CA ALA A 299 11.39 18.46 1.24
C ALA A 299 10.17 17.53 1.34
N VAL A 300 9.52 17.15 0.22
CA VAL A 300 8.43 16.16 0.22
C VAL A 300 8.94 14.77 0.59
N LEU A 301 10.08 14.40 0.02
CA LEU A 301 10.66 13.08 0.16
C LEU A 301 11.35 12.85 1.52
N ARG A 302 11.64 13.92 2.26
CA ARG A 302 12.19 13.91 3.63
C ARG A 302 11.13 13.69 4.73
N GLY A 303 9.92 13.29 4.37
CA GLY A 303 8.89 12.89 5.32
C GLY A 303 9.28 11.69 6.21
N ARG A 304 8.32 11.10 6.91
CA ARG A 304 8.56 9.85 7.65
C ARG A 304 8.76 8.71 6.66
N ILE A 305 9.98 8.17 6.58
CA ILE A 305 10.34 7.12 5.62
C ILE A 305 10.27 5.75 6.30
N PHE A 306 9.69 4.77 5.61
CA PHE A 306 9.79 3.36 5.98
C PHE A 306 10.26 2.53 4.78
N ALA A 307 11.34 1.77 4.96
CA ALA A 307 11.90 0.92 3.93
C ALA A 307 11.28 -0.48 3.99
N PHE A 308 10.91 -1.02 2.83
CA PHE A 308 10.62 -2.42 2.57
C PHE A 308 11.82 -3.03 1.85
N PRO A 309 12.92 -3.33 2.57
CA PRO A 309 14.10 -3.90 1.95
C PRO A 309 13.82 -5.29 1.41
N ALA A 310 14.69 -5.75 0.51
CA ALA A 310 14.85 -7.17 0.26
C ALA A 310 15.17 -7.88 1.58
N MET A 311 14.48 -8.99 1.88
CA MET A 311 14.82 -9.77 3.07
C MET A 311 16.18 -10.43 2.91
N ALA A 312 16.88 -10.61 4.03
CA ALA A 312 18.20 -11.23 4.04
C ALA A 312 18.10 -12.73 3.75
N VAL A 313 19.24 -13.31 3.39
CA VAL A 313 19.41 -14.76 3.24
C VAL A 313 19.10 -15.40 4.60
N PRO A 314 18.28 -16.46 4.67
CA PRO A 314 18.06 -17.16 5.94
C PRO A 314 19.37 -17.76 6.45
N PRO A 315 19.56 -17.89 7.77
CA PRO A 315 20.78 -18.43 8.35
C PRO A 315 21.04 -19.87 7.89
N ASP A 316 22.31 -20.27 7.74
CA ASP A 316 22.66 -21.63 7.30
C ASP A 316 22.45 -22.69 8.42
N ASN A 317 22.37 -22.26 9.68
CA ASN A 317 22.28 -23.11 10.87
C ASN A 317 20.87 -23.22 11.46
N ILE A 318 19.81 -23.19 10.62
CA ILE A 318 18.40 -23.28 11.06
C ILE A 318 18.18 -24.46 12.02
N GLU A 319 18.69 -25.66 11.70
CA GLU A 319 18.51 -26.85 12.53
C GLU A 319 19.15 -26.69 13.92
N ALA A 320 20.33 -26.07 13.97
CA ALA A 320 21.02 -25.79 15.23
C ALA A 320 20.29 -24.73 16.06
N ILE A 321 19.65 -23.74 15.43
CA ILE A 321 18.81 -22.75 16.13
C ILE A 321 17.55 -23.42 16.71
N LEU A 322 16.94 -24.33 15.94
CA LEU A 322 15.74 -25.05 16.37
C LEU A 322 16.06 -26.12 17.42
N CYS A 323 17.30 -26.63 17.51
CA CYS A 323 17.72 -27.69 18.44
C CYS A 323 16.84 -28.95 18.34
N GLY A 324 16.39 -29.32 17.13
CA GLY A 324 15.51 -30.47 16.92
C GLY A 324 14.06 -30.29 17.43
N ARG A 325 13.68 -29.08 17.88
CA ARG A 325 12.30 -28.77 18.28
C ARG A 325 11.35 -28.79 17.09
N SER A 326 10.10 -29.16 17.37
CA SER A 326 9.01 -29.05 16.41
C SER A 326 8.76 -27.59 16.05
N LEU A 327 8.31 -27.35 14.81
CA LEU A 327 7.86 -26.03 14.35
C LEU A 327 6.65 -25.47 15.12
N HIS A 328 6.01 -26.30 15.93
CA HIS A 328 4.92 -25.91 16.83
C HIS A 328 5.42 -25.43 18.20
N GLU A 329 6.70 -25.66 18.51
CA GLU A 329 7.34 -25.35 19.80
C GLU A 329 8.34 -24.17 19.69
N VAL A 330 8.41 -23.54 18.52
CA VAL A 330 9.31 -22.41 18.24
C VAL A 330 8.86 -21.19 19.03
N THR A 331 9.75 -20.65 19.86
CA THR A 331 9.49 -19.47 20.68
C THR A 331 9.65 -18.18 19.87
N ALA A 332 9.22 -17.04 20.43
CA ALA A 332 9.46 -15.74 19.81
C ALA A 332 10.96 -15.47 19.62
N ASP A 333 11.78 -15.80 20.62
CA ASP A 333 13.24 -15.62 20.57
C ASP A 333 13.90 -16.46 19.47
N ASP A 334 13.35 -17.63 19.16
CA ASP A 334 13.84 -18.46 18.06
C ASP A 334 13.48 -17.87 16.71
N LEU A 335 12.24 -17.36 16.56
CA LEU A 335 11.79 -16.69 15.35
C LEU A 335 12.60 -15.42 15.05
N ASP A 336 13.05 -14.72 16.10
CA ASP A 336 13.92 -13.54 15.96
C ASP A 336 15.31 -13.94 15.44
N LYS A 337 15.86 -15.08 15.88
CA LYS A 337 17.13 -15.62 15.36
C LYS A 337 17.04 -16.16 13.92
N LEU A 338 15.85 -16.60 13.50
CA LEU A 338 15.60 -17.16 12.16
C LEU A 338 15.31 -16.09 11.10
N ASP A 339 15.18 -14.82 11.51
CA ASP A 339 14.93 -13.64 10.68
C ASP A 339 13.58 -13.67 9.90
N PHE A 340 13.23 -12.54 9.30
CA PHE A 340 11.92 -12.31 8.68
C PHE A 340 11.63 -13.26 7.51
N TRP A 341 12.63 -13.63 6.69
CA TRP A 341 12.39 -14.53 5.56
C TRP A 341 11.81 -15.87 6.01
N TYR A 342 12.33 -16.42 7.10
CA TYR A 342 11.80 -17.64 7.72
C TYR A 342 10.36 -17.45 8.20
N GLN A 343 10.10 -16.36 8.93
CA GLN A 343 8.77 -16.05 9.45
C GLN A 343 7.72 -15.92 8.33
N PHE A 344 8.08 -15.31 7.20
CA PHE A 344 7.21 -15.21 6.03
C PHE A 344 6.94 -16.58 5.39
N ASN A 345 7.97 -17.42 5.21
CA ASN A 345 7.79 -18.79 4.70
C ASN A 345 6.85 -19.61 5.59
N LEU A 346 7.10 -19.58 6.91
CA LEU A 346 6.27 -20.26 7.89
C LEU A 346 4.82 -19.78 7.84
N TRP A 347 4.63 -18.46 7.72
CA TRP A 347 3.31 -17.87 7.61
C TRP A 347 2.59 -18.28 6.32
N PHE A 348 3.24 -18.20 5.15
CA PHE A 348 2.66 -18.66 3.88
C PHE A 348 2.35 -20.16 3.87
N TRP A 349 3.18 -20.97 4.53
CA TRP A 349 2.92 -22.40 4.73
C TRP A 349 1.65 -22.63 5.55
N LYS A 350 1.56 -22.02 6.73
CA LYS A 350 0.44 -22.22 7.68
C LYS A 350 -0.88 -21.58 7.23
N ALA A 351 -0.82 -20.52 6.43
CA ALA A 351 -2.01 -19.76 6.04
C ALA A 351 -2.63 -20.18 4.70
N GLY A 352 -2.04 -21.18 4.02
CA GLY A 352 -2.58 -21.75 2.78
C GLY A 352 -3.60 -22.86 3.01
N LEU A 353 -3.55 -23.91 2.18
CA LEU A 353 -4.54 -25.00 2.15
C LEU A 353 -4.19 -26.20 3.03
N LEU A 354 -2.99 -26.21 3.57
CA LEU A 354 -2.44 -27.32 4.31
C LEU A 354 -2.96 -27.33 5.74
N SER A 355 -3.07 -28.53 6.31
CA SER A 355 -3.39 -28.72 7.72
C SER A 355 -2.34 -27.97 8.59
N PRO A 356 -2.77 -27.23 9.62
CA PRO A 356 -1.86 -26.56 10.55
C PRO A 356 -0.93 -27.51 11.30
N GLN A 357 -1.26 -28.80 11.36
CA GLN A 357 -0.43 -29.83 11.98
C GLN A 357 0.77 -30.21 11.09
N LEU A 358 0.68 -29.99 9.78
CA LEU A 358 1.74 -30.30 8.84
C LEU A 358 2.92 -29.33 9.03
N GLU A 359 4.06 -29.87 9.39
CA GLU A 359 5.28 -29.10 9.57
C GLU A 359 5.84 -28.61 8.23
N MET A 360 6.33 -27.38 8.21
CA MET A 360 7.06 -26.85 7.07
C MET A 360 8.43 -27.52 6.99
N PRO A 361 8.88 -27.99 5.82
CA PRO A 361 10.24 -28.50 5.69
C PRO A 361 11.28 -27.45 6.15
N HIS A 362 12.22 -27.84 7.01
CA HIS A 362 13.19 -26.91 7.62
C HIS A 362 14.04 -26.15 6.60
N HIS A 363 14.35 -26.78 5.46
CA HIS A 363 15.12 -26.18 4.38
C HIS A 363 14.28 -25.36 3.38
N LEU A 364 12.94 -25.39 3.48
CA LEU A 364 12.06 -24.65 2.57
C LEU A 364 12.42 -23.16 2.47
N PRO A 365 12.72 -22.43 3.57
CA PRO A 365 13.13 -21.03 3.49
C PRO A 365 14.38 -20.82 2.63
N ARG A 366 15.34 -21.76 2.63
CA ARG A 366 16.52 -21.65 1.78
C ARG A 366 16.18 -21.88 0.32
N TRP A 367 15.44 -22.94 0.03
CA TRP A 367 15.01 -23.26 -1.34
C TRP A 367 14.23 -22.12 -1.98
N THR A 368 13.30 -21.51 -1.23
CA THR A 368 12.52 -20.37 -1.74
C THR A 368 13.38 -19.11 -1.86
N PHE A 369 14.37 -18.91 -0.99
CA PHE A 369 15.29 -17.78 -1.08
C PHE A 369 16.13 -17.83 -2.36
N ASP A 370 16.66 -19.00 -2.71
CA ASP A 370 17.51 -19.19 -3.90
C ASP A 370 16.79 -18.79 -5.19
N VAL A 371 15.45 -18.91 -5.20
CA VAL A 371 14.60 -18.50 -6.33
C VAL A 371 14.11 -17.06 -6.19
N CYS A 372 13.69 -16.63 -4.99
CA CYS A 372 12.97 -15.37 -4.78
C CYS A 372 13.86 -14.20 -4.35
N HIS A 373 15.12 -14.44 -3.97
CA HIS A 373 16.08 -13.40 -3.57
C HIS A 373 15.51 -12.38 -2.58
N GLY A 374 14.79 -12.84 -1.55
CA GLY A 374 14.22 -11.98 -0.50
C GLY A 374 13.00 -11.13 -0.94
N ARG A 375 12.37 -11.41 -2.09
CA ARG A 375 11.18 -10.70 -2.59
C ARG A 375 9.89 -11.37 -2.14
N VAL A 376 9.16 -10.72 -1.25
CA VAL A 376 7.89 -11.23 -0.69
C VAL A 376 6.82 -11.43 -1.78
N GLY A 377 6.77 -10.57 -2.80
CA GLY A 377 5.81 -10.72 -3.90
C GLY A 377 6.05 -11.99 -4.73
N TRP A 378 7.32 -12.35 -4.95
CA TRP A 378 7.69 -13.61 -5.60
C TRP A 378 7.42 -14.82 -4.70
N LEU A 379 7.70 -14.68 -3.40
CA LEU A 379 7.37 -15.69 -2.40
C LEU A 379 5.88 -16.00 -2.40
N ALA A 380 5.03 -14.97 -2.39
CA ALA A 380 3.58 -15.10 -2.40
C ALA A 380 3.09 -15.85 -3.65
N ALA A 381 3.59 -15.47 -4.83
CA ALA A 381 3.23 -16.12 -6.09
C ALA A 381 3.66 -17.60 -6.12
N GLY A 382 4.89 -17.89 -5.70
CA GLY A 382 5.41 -19.26 -5.65
C GLY A 382 4.67 -20.14 -4.64
N PHE A 383 4.35 -19.61 -3.45
CA PHE A 383 3.57 -20.35 -2.46
C PHE A 383 2.14 -20.60 -2.93
N ARG A 384 1.52 -19.64 -3.63
CA ARG A 384 0.22 -19.88 -4.25
C ARG A 384 0.30 -21.09 -5.17
N ALA A 385 1.23 -21.10 -6.12
CA ALA A 385 1.42 -22.21 -7.04
C ALA A 385 1.74 -23.54 -6.31
N LEU A 386 2.56 -23.50 -5.25
CA LEU A 386 2.87 -24.66 -4.43
C LEU A 386 1.63 -25.23 -3.73
N HIS A 387 0.81 -24.38 -3.11
CA HIS A 387 -0.42 -24.82 -2.45
C HIS A 387 -1.44 -25.37 -3.46
N GLU A 388 -1.56 -24.75 -4.63
CA GLU A 388 -2.37 -25.26 -5.75
C GLU A 388 -1.89 -26.67 -6.15
N HIS A 389 -0.59 -26.86 -6.36
CA HIS A 389 -0.03 -28.16 -6.76
C HIS A 389 -0.21 -29.24 -5.68
N LEU A 390 0.06 -28.92 -4.42
CA LEU A 390 -0.14 -29.83 -3.28
C LEU A 390 -1.62 -30.17 -3.03
N ALA A 391 -2.55 -29.34 -3.48
CA ALA A 391 -3.98 -29.65 -3.42
C ALA A 391 -4.37 -30.73 -4.44
N TRP A 392 -3.76 -30.70 -5.63
CA TRP A 392 -3.99 -31.69 -6.69
C TRP A 392 -3.22 -32.99 -6.47
N GLU A 393 -2.03 -32.92 -5.88
CA GLU A 393 -1.12 -34.05 -5.68
C GLU A 393 -0.78 -34.23 -4.18
N PRO A 394 -1.76 -34.60 -3.33
CA PRO A 394 -1.59 -34.67 -1.87
C PRO A 394 -0.60 -35.74 -1.42
N GLU A 395 -0.30 -36.74 -2.25
CA GLU A 395 0.74 -37.75 -2.01
C GLU A 395 2.15 -37.15 -1.90
N LEU A 396 2.39 -35.96 -2.45
CA LEU A 396 3.66 -35.23 -2.29
C LEU A 396 3.91 -34.76 -0.86
N LEU A 397 2.88 -34.80 0.00
CA LEU A 397 2.99 -34.55 1.43
C LEU A 397 3.40 -35.80 2.21
N ARG A 398 3.39 -36.99 1.60
CA ARG A 398 3.85 -38.23 2.22
C ARG A 398 5.39 -38.25 2.21
N ASN A 399 6.00 -38.84 3.25
CA ASN A 399 7.46 -38.98 3.38
C ASN A 399 8.23 -37.64 3.50
N ALA A 400 8.05 -36.94 4.63
CA ALA A 400 8.76 -35.70 5.01
C ALA A 400 8.46 -34.44 4.16
N GLY A 401 7.45 -34.48 3.30
CA GLY A 401 6.97 -33.32 2.53
C GLY A 401 7.67 -33.10 1.19
N PRO A 402 7.41 -31.98 0.50
CA PRO A 402 7.92 -31.72 -0.84
C PRO A 402 9.44 -31.57 -0.83
N LYS A 403 10.10 -32.14 -1.85
CA LYS A 403 11.56 -32.06 -2.04
C LYS A 403 11.97 -30.75 -2.71
N GLN A 404 13.24 -30.35 -2.53
CA GLN A 404 13.83 -29.15 -3.12
C GLN A 404 13.56 -28.98 -4.62
N ALA A 405 13.82 -30.03 -5.42
CA ALA A 405 13.68 -29.96 -6.88
C ALA A 405 12.24 -29.65 -7.32
N LEU A 406 11.25 -30.19 -6.62
CA LEU A 406 9.84 -29.91 -6.87
C LEU A 406 9.50 -28.46 -6.54
N VAL A 407 9.85 -28.00 -5.32
CA VAL A 407 9.58 -26.63 -4.89
C VAL A 407 10.23 -25.61 -5.81
N ALA A 408 11.51 -25.82 -6.15
CA ALA A 408 12.24 -24.96 -7.07
C ALA A 408 11.56 -24.94 -8.44
N GLY A 409 11.24 -26.10 -9.02
CA GLY A 409 10.57 -26.19 -10.33
C GLY A 409 9.23 -25.47 -10.38
N ILE A 410 8.40 -25.58 -9.34
CA ILE A 410 7.11 -24.86 -9.24
C ILE A 410 7.34 -23.35 -9.19
N PHE A 411 8.23 -22.88 -8.30
CA PHE A 411 8.49 -21.46 -8.16
C PHE A 411 9.14 -20.87 -9.43
N GLU A 412 10.05 -21.58 -10.07
CA GLU A 412 10.70 -21.15 -11.30
C GLU A 412 9.70 -21.06 -12.46
N THR A 413 8.81 -22.03 -12.58
CA THR A 413 7.71 -22.01 -13.57
C THR A 413 6.82 -20.79 -13.34
N GLN A 414 6.41 -20.56 -12.09
CA GLN A 414 5.55 -19.43 -11.73
C GLN A 414 6.23 -18.07 -11.97
N LEU A 415 7.56 -18.00 -11.80
CA LEU A 415 8.36 -16.79 -11.92
C LEU A 415 9.08 -16.68 -13.26
N ARG A 416 8.68 -17.44 -14.29
CA ARG A 416 9.33 -17.46 -15.61
C ARG A 416 9.43 -16.07 -16.26
N THR A 417 8.40 -15.24 -16.11
CA THR A 417 8.42 -13.84 -16.63
C THR A 417 9.39 -12.94 -15.88
N CYS A 418 9.80 -13.33 -14.67
CA CYS A 418 10.75 -12.62 -13.82
C CYS A 418 12.17 -13.21 -13.91
N GLU A 419 12.39 -14.27 -14.68
CA GLU A 419 13.69 -14.94 -14.83
C GLU A 419 14.82 -13.96 -15.21
N PRO A 420 14.65 -13.05 -16.19
CA PRO A 420 15.71 -12.08 -16.50
C PRO A 420 16.09 -11.17 -15.33
N ALA A 421 15.11 -10.75 -14.53
CA ALA A 421 15.35 -9.93 -13.34
C ALA A 421 16.07 -10.73 -12.24
N ARG A 422 15.69 -12.01 -12.05
CA ARG A 422 16.36 -12.93 -11.11
C ARG A 422 17.83 -13.16 -11.49
N ILE A 423 18.09 -13.43 -12.78
CA ILE A 423 19.46 -13.57 -13.31
C ILE A 423 20.26 -12.29 -13.06
N ALA A 424 19.67 -11.12 -13.35
CA ALA A 424 20.33 -9.84 -13.11
C ALA A 424 20.65 -9.61 -11.62
N ILE A 425 19.73 -9.93 -10.70
CA ILE A 425 19.96 -9.83 -9.25
C ILE A 425 21.10 -10.77 -8.82
N LYS A 426 21.08 -12.03 -9.28
CA LYS A 426 22.11 -13.01 -8.96
C LYS A 426 23.48 -12.58 -9.47
N ALA A 427 23.57 -12.16 -10.73
CA ALA A 427 24.81 -11.65 -11.32
C ALA A 427 25.33 -10.42 -10.57
N TYR A 428 24.45 -9.48 -10.24
CA TYR A 428 24.79 -8.29 -9.46
C TYR A 428 25.31 -8.63 -8.05
N GLY A 429 24.73 -9.63 -7.39
CA GLY A 429 25.17 -10.06 -6.06
C GLY A 429 26.52 -10.78 -6.05
N VAL A 430 26.87 -11.49 -7.14
CA VAL A 430 28.17 -12.18 -7.28
C VAL A 430 29.27 -11.20 -7.67
N ASP A 431 29.04 -10.42 -8.73
CA ASP A 431 29.98 -9.41 -9.21
C ASP A 431 29.20 -8.26 -9.88
N PRO A 432 29.03 -7.11 -9.20
CA PRO A 432 28.36 -5.94 -9.77
C PRO A 432 29.00 -5.40 -11.06
N SER A 433 30.26 -5.73 -11.34
CA SER A 433 30.96 -5.29 -12.56
C SER A 433 30.66 -6.17 -13.77
N SER A 434 30.23 -7.42 -13.55
CA SER A 434 29.91 -8.40 -14.60
C SER A 434 28.60 -8.10 -15.35
N ILE A 435 27.69 -7.34 -14.74
CA ILE A 435 26.38 -7.05 -15.34
C ILE A 435 26.48 -5.90 -16.37
N SER A 436 25.89 -6.11 -17.54
CA SER A 436 25.89 -5.09 -18.60
C SER A 436 25.12 -3.83 -18.17
N ARG A 437 25.56 -2.66 -18.64
CA ARG A 437 24.86 -1.39 -18.36
C ARG A 437 23.39 -1.41 -18.81
N SER A 438 23.09 -2.12 -19.90
CA SER A 438 21.73 -2.27 -20.42
C SER A 438 20.86 -3.06 -19.44
N ALA A 439 21.35 -4.21 -18.97
CA ALA A 439 20.66 -5.04 -17.99
C ALA A 439 20.48 -4.32 -16.65
N VAL A 440 21.49 -3.60 -16.18
CA VAL A 440 21.36 -2.74 -14.99
C VAL A 440 20.21 -1.77 -15.18
N LYS A 441 20.20 -0.97 -16.27
CA LYS A 441 19.13 0.01 -16.58
C LYS A 441 17.74 -0.61 -16.62
N GLN A 442 17.61 -1.80 -17.21
CA GLN A 442 16.32 -2.49 -17.35
C GLN A 442 15.78 -3.02 -16.02
N TYR A 443 16.65 -3.50 -15.13
CA TYR A 443 16.26 -4.13 -13.87
C TYR A 443 16.59 -3.29 -12.63
N LEU A 444 16.86 -1.99 -12.78
CA LEU A 444 17.23 -1.07 -11.69
C LEU A 444 16.31 -1.18 -10.48
N ASP A 445 15.00 -1.20 -10.71
CA ASP A 445 14.00 -1.25 -9.64
C ASP A 445 14.02 -2.58 -8.86
N HIS A 446 14.64 -3.62 -9.43
CA HIS A 446 14.80 -4.93 -8.80
C HIS A 446 16.12 -5.08 -8.05
N LEU A 447 17.15 -4.26 -8.30
CA LEU A 447 18.46 -4.44 -7.69
C LEU A 447 18.48 -3.94 -6.23
N PRO A 448 19.19 -4.61 -5.30
CA PRO A 448 19.37 -4.14 -3.93
C PRO A 448 20.17 -2.82 -3.91
N PHE A 449 19.79 -1.90 -3.02
CA PHE A 449 20.27 -0.53 -3.07
C PHE A 449 21.78 -0.43 -2.77
N GLY A 450 22.46 0.26 -3.69
CA GLY A 450 23.92 0.21 -3.95
C GLY A 450 24.17 0.45 -5.45
N ALA A 451 23.27 -0.01 -6.32
CA ALA A 451 23.34 0.17 -7.77
C ALA A 451 23.16 1.64 -8.23
N GLY A 452 22.44 2.47 -7.46
CA GLY A 452 22.29 3.90 -7.73
C GLY A 452 23.60 4.68 -7.62
N SER A 453 24.52 4.22 -6.77
CA SER A 453 25.87 4.80 -6.68
C SER A 453 26.70 4.52 -7.94
N ILE A 454 26.46 3.41 -8.63
CA ILE A 454 27.13 3.07 -9.91
C ILE A 454 26.65 3.98 -11.05
N LEU A 455 25.40 4.45 -11.02
CA LEU A 455 24.90 5.44 -11.97
C LEU A 455 25.47 6.84 -11.68
N ALA A 456 25.62 7.21 -10.40
CA ALA A 456 26.22 8.47 -9.98
C ALA A 456 27.76 8.51 -10.13
N ALA A 457 28.44 7.38 -9.97
CA ALA A 457 29.90 7.27 -10.11
C ALA A 457 30.35 7.14 -11.57
N ARG A 458 29.43 6.78 -12.48
CA ARG A 458 29.72 6.69 -13.94
C ARG A 458 29.15 7.85 -14.75
N SER A 459 28.54 8.86 -14.11
CA SER A 459 28.40 10.17 -14.73
C SER A 459 29.74 10.90 -14.68
N THR A 460 30.63 10.57 -15.62
CA THR A 460 31.40 11.65 -16.25
C THR A 460 30.35 12.62 -16.79
N GLY A 461 30.27 13.81 -16.22
CA GLY A 461 29.27 14.80 -16.58
C GLY A 461 29.24 15.01 -18.11
N PRO A 462 28.07 15.21 -18.71
CA PRO A 462 28.05 16.12 -19.84
C PRO A 462 28.38 17.49 -19.26
N LEU A 463 29.47 18.10 -19.75
CA LEU A 463 29.60 19.54 -19.78
C LEU A 463 28.22 20.11 -20.13
N LEU A 464 27.60 20.79 -19.17
CA LEU A 464 26.52 21.73 -19.46
C LEU A 464 27.13 22.70 -20.46
N GLY A 465 26.79 22.50 -21.74
CA GLY A 465 27.07 23.47 -22.77
C GLY A 465 26.38 24.77 -22.35
N ALA A 466 27.18 25.72 -21.91
CA ALA A 466 26.84 27.12 -21.98
C ALA A 466 26.46 27.41 -23.44
N GLY A 467 25.24 27.86 -23.69
CA GLY A 467 24.78 28.07 -25.06
C GLY A 467 23.34 28.54 -25.19
N HIS A 468 23.13 29.80 -24.82
CA HIS A 468 22.18 30.77 -25.41
C HIS A 468 20.65 30.60 -25.31
N VAL A 469 20.08 31.60 -24.61
CA VAL A 469 18.75 32.26 -24.72
C VAL A 469 17.51 31.45 -24.34
#